data_AF-R9KYH1-F1
#
_entry.id   AF-R9KYH1-F1
#
_cell.length_a   1.000
_cell.length_b   1.000
_cell.length_c   1.000
_cell.angle_alpha   90.00
_cell.angle_beta   90.00
_cell.angle_gamma   90.00
#
_symmetry.space_group_name_H-M   'P 1'
#
loop_
_entity.id
_entity.type
_entity.pdbx_description
1 polymer ?
#
loop_
_entity_poly.entity_id
_entity_poly.type
_entity_poly.pdbx_seq_one_letter_code
_entity_poly.pdbx_strand_id
1 'polypeptide(L)'
;MILRIDNNMIWLISAACMLTAALVIFYNYHRTKKTMNTIEQMLECADDVRFLEKKFDESRMSALETKFAHFLTASAVSAKNVAAEKEKIETLISDISHQTKTPIANLLLYSELLQEADLQGDVRGNAEAIYAQTEKLRFLIDSLVKLSRLENGIITLSPKPTPLLPMLRSIHSQLAPKAADKGLYLQLNDTETTAELSAVCDAKWTAEAVCNLIDNAIKYTAQGGITISITAYELFARIDIADTGIGIAEEEHAKIFSRFYRSQNAQDKEGVGIGLYLAREIVNGEGGYIKVTSSIGNGAVFSVFLPK
;
A
#
# COMPACT_ATOMS: atom_id res chain seq x y z
N MET A 1 36.64 68.40 -41.80
CA MET A 1 35.29 68.72 -42.27
C MET A 1 34.32 67.81 -41.52
N ILE A 2 33.82 68.28 -40.37
CA ILE A 2 33.01 67.49 -39.44
C ILE A 2 31.57 67.52 -39.97
N LEU A 3 31.04 66.37 -40.38
CA LEU A 3 29.64 66.22 -40.81
C LEU A 3 28.73 66.62 -39.64
N ARG A 4 28.04 67.76 -39.78
CA ARG A 4 27.00 68.21 -38.86
C ARG A 4 25.79 67.31 -39.12
N ILE A 5 25.70 66.21 -38.36
CA ILE A 5 24.53 65.35 -38.36
C ILE A 5 23.38 66.21 -37.80
N ASP A 6 22.41 66.55 -38.65
CA ASP A 6 21.22 67.29 -38.21
C ASP A 6 20.48 66.49 -37.14
N ASN A 7 20.15 67.15 -36.03
CA ASN A 7 19.44 66.52 -34.91
C ASN A 7 18.16 65.80 -35.37
N ASN A 8 17.49 66.33 -36.40
CA ASN A 8 16.30 65.71 -37.00
C ASN A 8 16.59 64.33 -37.63
N MET A 9 17.78 64.12 -38.20
CA MET A 9 18.18 62.85 -38.79
C MET A 9 18.41 61.78 -37.71
N ILE A 10 18.97 62.17 -36.55
CA ILE A 10 19.16 61.27 -35.40
C ILE A 10 17.79 60.85 -34.84
N TRP A 11 16.86 61.79 -34.70
CA TRP A 11 15.49 61.50 -34.25
C TRP A 11 14.77 60.54 -35.19
N LEU A 12 14.88 60.73 -36.51
CA LEU A 12 14.26 59.84 -37.51
C LEU A 12 14.83 58.40 -37.45
N ILE A 13 16.14 58.24 -37.33
CA ILE A 13 16.77 56.92 -37.22
C ILE A 13 16.38 56.24 -35.90
N SER A 14 16.38 56.98 -34.79
CA SER A 14 15.96 56.43 -33.49
C SER A 14 14.51 55.98 -33.49
N ALA A 15 13.61 56.74 -34.13
CA ALA A 15 12.21 56.40 -34.28
C ALA A 15 12.02 55.14 -35.14
N ALA A 16 12.75 55.01 -36.26
CA ALA A 16 12.72 53.83 -37.10
C ALA A 16 13.25 52.57 -36.38
N CYS A 17 14.31 52.69 -35.59
CA CYS A 17 14.82 51.61 -34.75
C CYS A 17 13.82 51.18 -33.66
N MET A 18 13.14 52.13 -33.00
CA MET A 18 12.08 51.80 -32.04
C MET A 18 10.89 51.11 -32.71
N LEU A 19 10.48 51.56 -33.89
CA LEU A 19 9.32 51.02 -34.60
C LEU A 19 9.59 49.59 -35.09
N THR A 20 10.80 49.33 -35.61
CA THR A 20 11.24 47.98 -35.99
C THR A 20 11.38 47.06 -34.77
N ALA A 21 11.95 47.53 -33.66
CA ALA A 21 12.00 46.77 -32.42
C ALA A 21 10.58 46.44 -31.89
N ALA A 22 9.67 47.41 -31.90
CA ALA A 22 8.28 47.21 -31.50
C ALA A 22 7.57 46.19 -32.39
N LEU A 23 7.77 46.23 -33.71
CA LEU A 23 7.21 45.25 -34.65
C LEU A 23 7.78 43.84 -34.41
N VAL A 24 9.08 43.70 -34.15
CA VAL A 24 9.71 42.41 -33.84
C VAL A 24 9.19 41.87 -32.50
N ILE A 25 9.08 42.71 -31.48
CA ILE A 25 8.50 42.33 -30.18
C ILE A 25 7.05 41.89 -30.35
N PHE A 26 6.25 42.65 -31.10
CA PHE A 26 4.85 42.33 -31.37
C PHE A 26 4.69 41.01 -32.13
N TYR A 27 5.51 40.79 -33.16
CA TYR A 27 5.54 39.55 -33.92
C TYR A 27 5.92 38.35 -33.04
N ASN A 28 6.98 38.48 -32.24
CA ASN A 28 7.41 37.43 -31.31
C ASN A 28 6.37 37.17 -30.21
N TYR A 29 5.75 38.20 -29.67
CA TYR A 29 4.68 38.07 -28.68
C TYR A 29 3.49 37.30 -29.24
N HIS A 30 3.03 37.65 -30.45
CA HIS A 30 1.94 36.93 -31.10
C HIS A 30 2.31 35.47 -31.43
N ARG A 31 3.56 35.23 -31.84
CA ARG A 31 4.06 33.88 -32.11
C ARG A 31 4.08 33.03 -30.83
N THR A 32 4.67 33.54 -29.75
CA THR A 32 4.73 32.85 -28.45
C THR A 32 3.34 32.59 -27.89
N LYS A 33 2.43 33.57 -27.98
CA LYS A 33 1.04 33.40 -27.53
C LYS A 33 0.31 32.32 -28.32
N LYS A 34 0.51 32.26 -29.65
CA LYS A 34 -0.06 31.21 -30.48
C LYS A 34 0.47 29.82 -30.09
N THR A 35 1.79 29.70 -29.88
CA THR A 35 2.40 28.45 -29.44
C THR A 35 1.89 28.01 -28.06
N MET A 36 1.76 28.93 -27.10
CA MET A 36 1.22 28.63 -25.77
C MET A 36 -0.20 28.07 -25.85
N ASN A 37 -1.07 28.71 -26.64
CA ASN A 37 -2.43 28.23 -26.85
C ASN A 37 -2.48 26.85 -27.53
N THR A 38 -1.55 26.56 -28.46
CA THR A 38 -1.46 25.24 -29.09
C THR A 38 -1.02 24.16 -28.09
N ILE A 39 -0.07 24.46 -27.21
CA ILE A 39 0.37 23.54 -26.15
C ILE A 39 -0.74 23.33 -25.12
N GLU A 40 -1.45 24.39 -24.71
CA GLU A 40 -2.63 24.29 -23.84
C GLU A 40 -3.71 23.40 -24.46
N GLN A 41 -4.01 23.58 -25.75
CA GLN A 41 -4.96 22.71 -26.47
C GLN A 41 -4.48 21.25 -26.55
N MET A 42 -3.18 21.01 -26.75
CA MET A 42 -2.62 19.66 -26.72
C MET A 42 -2.70 19.01 -25.33
N LEU A 43 -2.57 19.79 -24.26
CA LEU A 43 -2.71 19.34 -22.88
C LEU A 43 -4.17 19.07 -22.51
N GLU A 44 -5.09 19.95 -22.91
CA GLU A 44 -6.54 19.80 -22.67
C GLU A 44 -7.14 18.63 -23.46
N CYS A 45 -6.63 18.35 -24.66
CA CYS A 45 -7.08 17.24 -25.50
C CYS A 45 -6.19 15.99 -25.38
N ALA A 46 -5.32 15.88 -24.38
CA ALA A 46 -4.41 14.74 -24.23
C ALA A 46 -5.15 13.38 -24.06
N ASP A 47 -6.42 13.40 -23.64
CA ASP A 47 -7.29 12.23 -23.58
C ASP A 47 -7.89 11.83 -24.94
N ASP A 48 -7.88 12.74 -25.93
CA ASP A 48 -8.54 12.57 -27.23
C ASP A 48 -7.49 12.45 -28.35
N VAL A 49 -7.15 11.20 -28.70
CA VAL A 49 -6.08 10.78 -29.65
C VAL A 49 -6.24 11.35 -31.09
N ARG A 50 -7.24 12.20 -31.35
CA ARG A 50 -7.66 12.63 -32.71
C ARG A 50 -6.93 13.84 -33.29
N PHE A 51 -6.04 14.50 -32.57
CA PHE A 51 -5.43 15.75 -33.05
C PHE A 51 -4.11 15.53 -33.80
N LEU A 52 -4.15 14.91 -34.98
CA LEU A 52 -2.94 14.63 -35.78
C LEU A 52 -3.01 14.98 -37.27
N GLU A 53 -3.89 15.90 -37.67
CA GLU A 53 -3.84 16.45 -39.03
C GLU A 53 -3.98 17.97 -39.03
N LYS A 54 -2.87 18.71 -38.80
CA LYS A 54 -2.79 20.07 -39.35
C LYS A 54 -1.37 20.56 -39.64
N LYS A 55 -1.14 20.75 -40.95
CA LYS A 55 -0.09 21.49 -41.66
C LYS A 55 1.36 21.29 -41.22
N PHE A 56 2.05 20.47 -42.00
CA PHE A 56 3.51 20.37 -42.06
C PHE A 56 4.15 21.68 -42.55
N ASP A 57 5.10 22.19 -41.76
CA ASP A 57 6.11 23.16 -42.15
C ASP A 57 7.47 22.72 -41.55
N GLU A 58 8.58 22.95 -42.25
CA GLU A 58 9.95 22.48 -41.91
C GLU A 58 10.59 23.24 -40.73
N SER A 59 9.81 24.04 -40.00
CA SER A 59 10.27 24.78 -38.84
C SER A 59 10.65 23.87 -37.68
N ARG A 60 11.74 24.19 -36.97
CA ARG A 60 12.16 23.54 -35.70
C ARG A 60 11.02 23.46 -34.66
N MET A 61 10.03 24.34 -34.75
CA MET A 61 8.86 24.36 -33.87
C MET A 61 7.89 23.21 -34.17
N SER A 62 7.61 22.94 -35.45
CA SER A 62 6.76 21.81 -35.88
C SER A 62 7.36 20.46 -35.44
N ALA A 63 8.69 20.34 -35.50
CA ALA A 63 9.41 19.18 -34.99
C ALA A 63 9.30 19.03 -33.45
N LEU A 64 9.24 20.13 -32.71
CA LEU A 64 9.05 20.11 -31.25
C LEU A 64 7.61 19.74 -30.88
N GLU A 65 6.63 20.35 -31.53
CA GLU A 65 5.21 20.03 -31.39
C GLU A 65 4.94 18.54 -31.67
N THR A 66 5.54 18.00 -32.74
CA THR A 66 5.44 16.57 -33.08
C THR A 66 6.03 15.68 -31.98
N LYS A 67 7.19 16.04 -31.43
CA LYS A 67 7.81 15.26 -30.34
C LYS A 67 6.97 15.29 -29.07
N PHE A 68 6.38 16.43 -28.71
CA PHE A 68 5.49 16.55 -27.56
C PHE A 68 4.19 15.77 -27.77
N ALA A 69 3.56 15.88 -28.93
CA ALA A 69 2.36 15.11 -29.26
C ALA A 69 2.63 13.59 -29.21
N HIS A 70 3.77 13.14 -29.75
CA HIS A 70 4.19 11.75 -29.66
C HIS A 70 4.42 11.31 -28.21
N PHE A 71 5.10 12.12 -27.40
CA PHE A 71 5.32 11.85 -25.98
C PHE A 71 4.01 11.75 -25.19
N LEU A 72 3.09 12.70 -25.37
CA LEU A 72 1.79 12.69 -24.72
C LEU A 72 0.96 11.47 -25.12
N THR A 73 0.94 11.14 -26.42
CA THR A 73 0.25 9.94 -26.92
C THR A 73 0.85 8.67 -26.35
N ALA A 74 2.18 8.55 -26.34
CA ALA A 74 2.88 7.40 -25.77
C ALA A 74 2.60 7.28 -24.26
N SER A 75 2.58 8.39 -23.53
CA SER A 75 2.25 8.44 -22.10
C SER A 75 0.80 8.04 -21.84
N ALA A 76 -0.16 8.54 -22.63
CA ALA A 76 -1.58 8.19 -22.52
C ALA A 76 -1.83 6.71 -22.82
N VAL A 77 -1.21 6.19 -23.89
CA VAL A 77 -1.26 4.76 -24.23
C VAL A 77 -0.61 3.92 -23.13
N SER A 78 0.53 4.35 -22.59
CA SER A 78 1.20 3.66 -21.48
C SER A 78 0.33 3.64 -20.22
N ALA A 79 -0.27 4.76 -19.83
CA ALA A 79 -1.19 4.83 -18.70
C ALA A 79 -2.41 3.92 -18.89
N LYS A 80 -2.98 3.90 -20.10
CA LYS A 80 -4.08 3.00 -20.45
C LYS A 80 -3.67 1.52 -20.41
N ASN A 81 -2.47 1.19 -20.89
CA ASN A 81 -1.94 -0.17 -20.83
C ASN A 81 -1.72 -0.63 -19.39
N VAL A 82 -1.16 0.23 -18.53
CA VAL A 82 -0.99 -0.06 -17.09
C VAL A 82 -2.35 -0.27 -16.41
N ALA A 83 -3.35 0.56 -16.72
CA ALA A 83 -4.71 0.38 -16.19
C ALA A 83 -5.33 -0.96 -16.64
N ALA A 84 -5.19 -1.31 -17.92
CA ALA A 84 -5.69 -2.57 -18.46
C ALA A 84 -4.96 -3.80 -17.90
N GLU A 85 -3.64 -3.72 -17.66
CA GLU A 85 -2.89 -4.78 -16.99
C GLU A 85 -3.36 -4.95 -15.54
N LYS A 86 -3.59 -3.85 -14.82
CA LYS A 86 -4.14 -3.89 -13.46
C LYS A 86 -5.51 -4.56 -13.40
N GLU A 87 -6.41 -4.23 -14.33
CA GLU A 87 -7.75 -4.86 -14.42
C GLU A 87 -7.66 -6.36 -14.74
N LYS A 88 -6.74 -6.76 -15.62
CA LYS A 88 -6.47 -8.19 -15.89
C LYS A 88 -5.93 -8.92 -14.67
N ILE A 89 -5.00 -8.31 -13.93
CA ILE A 89 -4.47 -8.88 -12.70
C ILE A 89 -5.59 -9.02 -11.66
N GLU A 90 -6.46 -8.01 -11.52
CA GLU A 90 -7.61 -8.03 -10.60
C GLU A 90 -8.58 -9.18 -10.88
N THR A 91 -9.00 -9.32 -12.14
CA THR A 91 -9.90 -10.39 -12.59
C THR A 91 -9.28 -11.76 -12.35
N LEU A 92 -8.01 -11.97 -12.74
CA LEU A 92 -7.30 -13.23 -12.50
C LEU A 92 -7.18 -13.58 -11.01
N ILE A 93 -6.83 -12.62 -10.14
CA ILE A 93 -6.75 -12.84 -8.70
C ILE A 93 -8.12 -13.22 -8.14
N SER A 94 -9.18 -12.53 -8.58
CA SER A 94 -10.56 -12.82 -8.15
C SER A 94 -11.01 -14.22 -8.56
N ASP A 95 -10.74 -14.61 -9.81
CA ASP A 95 -11.09 -15.92 -10.34
C ASP A 95 -10.34 -17.04 -9.62
N ILE A 96 -9.03 -16.88 -9.41
CA ILE A 96 -8.21 -17.83 -8.64
C ILE A 96 -8.77 -17.97 -7.22
N SER A 97 -9.11 -16.87 -6.56
CA SER A 97 -9.70 -16.90 -5.21
C SER A 97 -11.01 -17.69 -5.17
N HIS A 98 -11.93 -17.42 -6.11
CA HIS A 98 -13.21 -18.11 -6.14
C HIS A 98 -13.06 -19.60 -6.50
N GLN A 99 -12.22 -19.93 -7.46
CA GLN A 99 -11.99 -21.31 -7.91
C GLN A 99 -11.25 -22.16 -6.88
N THR A 100 -10.45 -21.55 -6.00
CA THR A 100 -9.73 -22.25 -4.92
C THR A 100 -10.58 -22.39 -3.66
N LYS A 101 -11.49 -21.45 -3.36
CA LYS A 101 -12.35 -21.50 -2.18
C LYS A 101 -13.24 -22.75 -2.12
N THR A 102 -13.84 -23.13 -3.25
CA THR A 102 -14.73 -24.30 -3.36
C THR A 102 -14.03 -25.64 -3.06
N PRO A 103 -12.91 -26.02 -3.72
CA PRO A 103 -12.24 -27.28 -3.42
C PRO A 103 -11.67 -27.32 -1.99
N ILE A 104 -11.22 -26.18 -1.46
CA ILE A 104 -10.77 -26.08 -0.06
C ILE A 104 -11.94 -26.30 0.91
N ALA A 105 -13.09 -25.69 0.67
CA ALA A 105 -14.29 -25.90 1.49
C ALA A 105 -14.74 -27.37 1.47
N ASN A 106 -14.68 -28.03 0.31
CA ASN A 106 -15.00 -29.46 0.21
C ASN A 106 -13.99 -30.33 0.96
N LEU A 107 -12.69 -30.03 0.89
CA LEU A 107 -11.66 -30.74 1.65
C LEU A 107 -11.86 -30.59 3.16
N LEU A 108 -12.23 -29.40 3.64
CA LEU A 108 -12.57 -29.18 5.04
C LEU A 108 -13.80 -29.98 5.45
N LEU A 109 -14.88 -29.91 4.68
CA LEU A 109 -16.10 -30.66 4.94
C LEU A 109 -15.85 -32.17 4.98
N TYR A 110 -15.15 -32.73 4.00
CA TYR A 110 -14.83 -34.16 3.99
C TYR A 110 -13.94 -34.55 5.16
N SER A 111 -13.01 -33.68 5.53
CA SER A 111 -12.17 -33.88 6.69
C SER A 111 -12.96 -33.85 8.00
N GLU A 112 -13.91 -32.92 8.16
CA GLU A 112 -14.81 -32.85 9.33
C GLU A 112 -15.70 -34.09 9.41
N LEU A 113 -16.32 -34.49 8.29
CA LEU A 113 -17.12 -35.71 8.21
C LEU A 113 -16.32 -36.97 8.56
N LEU A 114 -15.05 -37.02 8.17
CA LEU A 114 -14.16 -38.11 8.57
C LEU A 114 -13.87 -38.07 10.08
N GLN A 115 -13.63 -36.90 10.67
CA GLN A 115 -13.41 -36.78 12.11
C GLN A 115 -14.63 -37.16 12.96
N GLU A 116 -15.84 -36.94 12.45
CA GLU A 116 -17.11 -37.30 13.12
C GLU A 116 -17.44 -38.80 12.99
N ALA A 117 -16.87 -39.50 12.00
CA ALA A 117 -17.07 -40.93 11.82
C ALA A 117 -16.35 -41.74 12.92
N ASP A 118 -16.91 -42.91 13.28
CA ASP A 118 -16.25 -43.86 14.18
C ASP A 118 -15.10 -44.58 13.46
N LEU A 119 -13.99 -43.85 13.32
CA LEU A 119 -12.80 -44.29 12.61
C LEU A 119 -11.90 -45.13 13.53
N GLN A 120 -11.54 -46.33 13.08
CA GLN A 120 -10.56 -47.18 13.76
C GLN A 120 -9.12 -46.88 13.30
N GLY A 121 -8.16 -46.97 14.23
CA GLY A 121 -6.72 -46.84 13.93
C GLY A 121 -6.28 -45.41 13.56
N ASP A 122 -5.22 -45.30 12.74
CA ASP A 122 -4.55 -44.03 12.38
C ASP A 122 -5.38 -43.09 11.48
N VAL A 123 -6.58 -43.50 11.08
CA VAL A 123 -7.42 -42.78 10.10
C VAL A 123 -7.95 -41.46 10.66
N ARG A 124 -8.25 -41.40 11.97
CA ARG A 124 -8.66 -40.16 12.64
C ARG A 124 -7.54 -39.13 12.66
N GLY A 125 -6.32 -39.56 12.99
CA GLY A 125 -5.13 -38.70 12.95
C GLY A 125 -4.84 -38.18 11.54
N ASN A 126 -5.04 -39.01 10.51
CA ASN A 126 -4.93 -38.58 9.12
C ASN A 126 -6.00 -37.54 8.73
N ALA A 127 -7.23 -37.68 9.20
CA ALA A 127 -8.29 -36.70 8.96
C ALA A 127 -7.98 -35.36 9.66
N GLU A 128 -7.52 -35.37 10.91
CA GLU A 128 -7.03 -34.18 11.61
C GLU A 128 -5.88 -33.49 10.87
N ALA A 129 -4.93 -34.27 10.34
CA ALA A 129 -3.83 -33.74 9.54
C ALA A 129 -4.32 -33.10 8.22
N ILE A 130 -5.26 -33.74 7.50
CA ILE A 130 -5.85 -33.19 6.27
C ILE A 130 -6.58 -31.87 6.56
N TYR A 131 -7.35 -31.82 7.66
CA TYR A 131 -8.02 -30.59 8.09
C TYR A 131 -7.02 -29.45 8.26
N ALA A 132 -5.99 -29.68 9.08
CA ALA A 132 -4.98 -28.68 9.40
C ALA A 132 -4.22 -28.19 8.16
N GLN A 133 -3.91 -29.07 7.22
CA GLN A 133 -3.26 -28.67 5.96
C GLN A 133 -4.20 -27.90 5.03
N THR A 134 -5.48 -28.26 4.99
CA THR A 134 -6.49 -27.56 4.18
C THR A 134 -6.76 -26.16 4.73
N GLU A 135 -6.81 -26.00 6.05
CA GLU A 135 -6.89 -24.71 6.72
C GLU A 135 -5.68 -23.81 6.40
N LYS A 136 -4.46 -24.37 6.45
CA LYS A 136 -3.24 -23.66 6.06
C LYS A 136 -3.30 -23.20 4.61
N LEU A 137 -3.78 -24.05 3.70
CA LEU A 137 -3.94 -23.71 2.29
C LEU A 137 -4.97 -22.59 2.09
N ARG A 138 -6.11 -22.65 2.80
CA ARG A 138 -7.13 -21.59 2.80
C ARG A 138 -6.52 -20.25 3.19
N PHE A 139 -5.84 -20.22 4.34
CA PHE A 139 -5.18 -19.02 4.84
C PHE A 139 -4.14 -18.47 3.84
N LEU A 140 -3.35 -19.34 3.21
CA LEU A 140 -2.34 -18.95 2.22
C LEU A 140 -2.97 -18.26 1.01
N ILE A 141 -4.01 -18.89 0.44
CA ILE A 141 -4.73 -18.35 -0.71
C ILE A 141 -5.38 -17.01 -0.37
N ASP A 142 -6.11 -16.94 0.75
CA ASP A 142 -6.80 -15.71 1.17
C ASP A 142 -5.79 -14.57 1.41
N SER A 143 -4.66 -14.89 2.06
CA SER A 143 -3.59 -13.92 2.30
C SER A 143 -2.92 -13.46 1.01
N LEU A 144 -2.66 -14.38 0.06
CA LEU A 144 -2.06 -14.05 -1.24
C LEU A 144 -2.99 -13.16 -2.07
N VAL A 145 -4.29 -13.45 -2.07
CA VAL A 145 -5.31 -12.64 -2.76
C VAL A 145 -5.39 -11.24 -2.17
N LYS A 146 -5.48 -11.13 -0.83
CA LYS A 146 -5.47 -9.83 -0.13
C LYS A 146 -4.21 -9.04 -0.46
N LEU A 147 -3.05 -9.68 -0.34
CA LEU A 147 -1.76 -9.05 -0.55
C LEU A 147 -1.60 -8.57 -2.00
N SER A 148 -1.91 -9.43 -2.96
CA SER A 148 -1.82 -9.09 -4.38
C SER A 148 -2.76 -7.94 -4.75
N ARG A 149 -3.97 -7.90 -4.17
CA ARG A 149 -4.87 -6.76 -4.36
C ARG A 149 -4.36 -5.47 -3.72
N LEU A 150 -3.66 -5.55 -2.59
CA LEU A 150 -3.11 -4.39 -1.91
C LEU A 150 -1.90 -3.82 -2.68
N GLU A 151 -0.97 -4.66 -3.11
CA GLU A 151 0.23 -4.26 -3.87
C GLU A 151 -0.09 -3.63 -5.23
N ASN A 152 -1.10 -4.16 -5.92
CA ASN A 152 -1.53 -3.62 -7.20
C ASN A 152 -2.44 -2.38 -7.03
N GLY A 153 -2.68 -1.92 -5.80
CA GLY A 153 -3.56 -0.80 -5.47
C GLY A 153 -5.02 -1.04 -5.88
N ILE A 154 -5.43 -2.30 -5.99
CA ILE A 154 -6.84 -2.70 -6.22
C ILE A 154 -7.64 -2.43 -4.93
N ILE A 155 -7.07 -2.81 -3.78
CA ILE A 155 -7.53 -2.32 -2.49
C ILE A 155 -7.04 -0.88 -2.35
N THR A 156 -7.98 0.06 -2.37
CA THR A 156 -7.70 1.47 -2.05
C THR A 156 -7.95 1.68 -0.56
N LEU A 157 -6.89 1.94 0.20
CA LEU A 157 -7.02 2.33 1.59
C LEU A 157 -7.70 3.69 1.67
N SER A 158 -8.61 3.88 2.63
CA SER A 158 -9.26 5.17 2.86
C SER A 158 -8.98 5.69 4.28
N PRO A 159 -7.74 6.16 4.56
CA PRO A 159 -7.38 6.66 5.88
C PRO A 159 -8.24 7.86 6.27
N LYS A 160 -8.82 7.80 7.46
CA LYS A 160 -9.63 8.87 8.05
C LYS A 160 -9.31 9.01 9.54
N PRO A 161 -9.52 10.19 10.14
CA PRO A 161 -9.43 10.35 11.58
C PRO A 161 -10.32 9.32 12.29
N THR A 162 -9.70 8.37 12.96
CA THR A 162 -10.36 7.21 13.55
C THR A 162 -9.94 7.07 15.01
N PRO A 163 -10.87 6.92 15.96
CA PRO A 163 -10.54 6.64 17.36
C PRO A 163 -9.98 5.21 17.48
N LEU A 164 -8.80 5.07 18.08
CA LEU A 164 -8.09 3.79 18.14
C LEU A 164 -8.64 2.84 19.21
N LEU A 165 -9.09 3.38 20.34
CA LEU A 165 -9.50 2.56 21.49
C LEU A 165 -10.71 1.64 21.20
N PRO A 166 -11.80 2.10 20.54
CA PRO A 166 -12.92 1.23 20.18
C PRO A 166 -12.51 0.07 19.27
N MET A 167 -11.63 0.33 18.29
CA MET A 167 -11.06 -0.68 17.41
C MET A 167 -10.28 -1.73 18.20
N LEU A 168 -9.39 -1.30 19.09
CA LEU A 168 -8.56 -2.20 19.90
C LEU A 168 -9.37 -3.01 20.90
N ARG A 169 -10.45 -2.45 21.48
CA ARG A 169 -11.39 -3.19 22.33
C ARG A 169 -12.11 -4.29 21.56
N SER A 170 -12.52 -4.01 20.31
CA SER A 170 -13.14 -5.02 19.44
C SER A 170 -12.18 -6.17 19.16
N ILE A 171 -10.93 -5.86 18.82
CA ILE A 171 -9.88 -6.85 18.55
C ILE A 171 -9.57 -7.67 19.82
N HIS A 172 -9.43 -7.01 20.96
CA HIS A 172 -9.22 -7.66 22.25
C HIS A 172 -10.34 -8.68 22.56
N SER A 173 -11.61 -8.28 22.41
CA SER A 173 -12.75 -9.18 22.63
C SER A 173 -12.77 -10.39 21.71
N GLN A 174 -12.27 -10.25 20.47
CA GLN A 174 -12.22 -11.36 19.50
C GLN A 174 -11.08 -12.35 19.81
N LEU A 175 -9.93 -11.86 20.26
CA LEU A 175 -8.72 -12.67 20.44
C LEU A 175 -8.50 -13.16 21.88
N ALA A 176 -9.20 -12.59 22.86
CA ALA A 176 -9.12 -13.00 24.26
C ALA A 176 -9.45 -14.50 24.48
N PRO A 177 -10.50 -15.07 23.86
CA PRO A 177 -10.78 -16.51 23.99
C PRO A 177 -9.61 -17.38 23.49
N LYS A 178 -9.04 -17.02 22.33
CA LYS A 178 -7.91 -17.73 21.72
C LYS A 178 -6.65 -17.68 22.60
N ALA A 179 -6.40 -16.57 23.27
CA ALA A 179 -5.32 -16.45 24.25
C ALA A 179 -5.58 -17.32 25.48
N ALA A 180 -6.82 -17.29 26.00
CA ALA A 180 -7.24 -18.05 27.16
C ALA A 180 -7.19 -19.57 26.94
N ASP A 181 -7.56 -20.06 25.75
CA ASP A 181 -7.45 -21.47 25.36
C ASP A 181 -6.00 -21.98 25.43
N LYS A 182 -5.02 -21.08 25.29
CA LYS A 182 -3.58 -21.37 25.42
C LYS A 182 -3.03 -21.06 26.83
N GLY A 183 -3.89 -20.65 27.77
CA GLY A 183 -3.50 -20.26 29.13
C GLY A 183 -2.73 -18.94 29.21
N LEU A 184 -2.86 -18.06 28.21
CA LEU A 184 -2.20 -16.75 28.15
C LEU A 184 -3.15 -15.63 28.57
N TYR A 185 -2.62 -14.59 29.21
CA TYR A 185 -3.38 -13.35 29.38
C TYR A 185 -3.31 -12.50 28.10
N LEU A 186 -4.41 -11.83 27.78
CA LEU A 186 -4.46 -10.76 26.78
C LEU A 186 -4.96 -9.50 27.48
N GLN A 187 -4.11 -8.49 27.60
CA GLN A 187 -4.40 -7.25 28.33
C GLN A 187 -4.39 -6.06 27.38
N LEU A 188 -5.41 -5.21 27.49
CA LEU A 188 -5.44 -3.90 26.85
C LEU A 188 -5.26 -2.84 27.93
N ASN A 189 -4.22 -2.03 27.82
CA ASN A 189 -3.97 -0.91 28.74
C ASN A 189 -4.73 0.32 28.25
N ASP A 190 -5.96 0.49 28.72
CA ASP A 190 -6.81 1.64 28.44
C ASP A 190 -6.82 2.62 29.62
N THR A 191 -6.06 3.70 29.49
CA THR A 191 -6.08 4.84 30.44
C THR A 191 -7.02 5.93 29.93
N GLU A 192 -7.49 6.84 30.79
CA GLU A 192 -8.33 7.98 30.37
C GLU A 192 -7.67 8.80 29.25
N THR A 193 -6.35 8.97 29.30
CA THR A 193 -5.55 9.67 28.26
C THR A 193 -5.56 8.94 26.91
N THR A 194 -5.83 7.63 26.88
CA THR A 194 -5.92 6.85 25.63
C THR A 194 -7.31 6.83 25.01
N ALA A 195 -8.35 7.27 25.74
CA ALA A 195 -9.74 7.23 25.27
C ALA A 195 -10.02 8.20 24.12
N GLU A 196 -9.29 9.32 24.07
CA GLU A 196 -9.43 10.36 23.04
C GLU A 196 -8.42 10.20 21.90
N LEU A 197 -7.61 9.13 21.88
CA LEU A 197 -6.56 8.99 20.89
C LEU A 197 -7.12 8.59 19.51
N SER A 198 -6.91 9.47 18.54
CA SER A 198 -7.20 9.22 17.12
C SER A 198 -5.93 9.16 16.28
N ALA A 199 -6.03 8.45 15.15
CA ALA A 199 -5.04 8.46 14.08
C ALA A 199 -5.75 8.53 12.72
N VAL A 200 -5.05 8.99 11.68
CA VAL A 200 -5.51 8.92 10.30
C VAL A 200 -5.20 7.53 9.77
N CYS A 201 -6.20 6.64 9.78
CA CYS A 201 -6.05 5.26 9.34
C CYS A 201 -7.39 4.69 8.82
N ASP A 202 -7.35 3.57 8.10
CA ASP A 202 -8.55 2.84 7.66
C ASP A 202 -8.86 1.76 8.70
N ALA A 203 -9.87 2.02 9.54
CA ALA A 203 -10.21 1.18 10.70
C ALA A 203 -10.27 -0.33 10.39
N LYS A 204 -10.76 -0.72 9.21
CA LYS A 204 -10.87 -2.13 8.82
C LYS A 204 -9.49 -2.74 8.56
N TRP A 205 -8.65 -2.05 7.80
CA TRP A 205 -7.33 -2.55 7.43
C TRP A 205 -6.34 -2.43 8.58
N THR A 206 -6.35 -1.33 9.32
CA THR A 206 -5.58 -1.22 10.56
C THR A 206 -5.93 -2.33 11.55
N ALA A 207 -7.22 -2.68 11.70
CA ALA A 207 -7.63 -3.81 12.53
C ALA A 207 -7.07 -5.14 12.04
N GLU A 208 -7.09 -5.40 10.72
CA GLU A 208 -6.48 -6.58 10.11
C GLU A 208 -4.96 -6.65 10.41
N ALA A 209 -4.25 -5.52 10.29
CA ALA A 209 -2.83 -5.44 10.59
C ALA A 209 -2.55 -5.76 12.07
N VAL A 210 -3.30 -5.15 12.99
CA VAL A 210 -3.16 -5.37 14.44
C VAL A 210 -3.53 -6.80 14.84
N CYS A 211 -4.61 -7.38 14.27
CA CYS A 211 -4.96 -8.78 14.47
C CYS A 211 -3.83 -9.72 14.05
N ASN A 212 -3.19 -9.48 12.90
CA ASN A 212 -2.04 -10.27 12.45
C ASN A 212 -0.85 -10.21 13.43
N LEU A 213 -0.63 -9.06 14.07
CA LEU A 213 0.43 -8.91 15.08
C LEU A 213 0.09 -9.65 16.37
N ILE A 214 -1.14 -9.52 16.88
CA ILE A 214 -1.60 -10.19 18.10
C ILE A 214 -1.68 -11.71 17.90
N ASP A 215 -2.12 -12.18 16.73
CA ASP A 215 -2.15 -13.60 16.42
C ASP A 215 -0.74 -14.21 16.41
N ASN A 216 0.25 -13.48 15.90
CA ASN A 216 1.65 -13.90 16.01
C ASN A 216 2.12 -13.92 17.47
N ALA A 217 1.79 -12.89 18.26
CA ALA A 217 2.12 -12.83 19.68
C ALA A 217 1.53 -14.03 20.46
N ILE A 218 0.24 -14.34 20.29
CA ILE A 218 -0.42 -15.50 20.91
C ILE A 218 0.26 -16.80 20.48
N LYS A 219 0.56 -16.92 19.20
CA LYS A 219 1.13 -18.15 18.62
C LYS A 219 2.54 -18.45 19.12
N TYR A 220 3.40 -17.44 19.27
CA TYR A 220 4.80 -17.61 19.67
C TYR A 220 5.05 -17.43 21.18
N THR A 221 4.02 -17.09 21.95
CA THR A 221 4.08 -17.06 23.41
C THR A 221 3.68 -18.40 24.00
N ALA A 222 4.51 -18.96 24.87
CA ALA A 222 4.23 -20.23 25.57
C ALA A 222 3.66 -20.01 26.98
N GLN A 223 4.16 -18.99 27.68
CA GLN A 223 3.74 -18.63 29.05
C GLN A 223 3.73 -17.11 29.19
N GLY A 224 2.95 -16.60 30.14
CA GLY A 224 2.74 -15.17 30.33
C GLY A 224 1.57 -14.67 29.48
N GLY A 225 1.82 -13.72 28.57
CA GLY A 225 0.74 -13.14 27.79
C GLY A 225 1.15 -12.02 26.85
N ILE A 226 0.13 -11.28 26.43
CA ILE A 226 0.21 -10.22 25.44
C ILE A 226 -0.39 -8.96 26.05
N THR A 227 0.34 -7.84 25.95
CA THR A 227 -0.11 -6.53 26.40
C THR A 227 -0.18 -5.57 25.23
N ILE A 228 -1.35 -4.97 25.03
CA ILE A 228 -1.62 -3.95 24.03
C ILE A 228 -1.64 -2.60 24.73
N SER A 229 -0.87 -1.63 24.23
CA SER A 229 -0.88 -0.27 24.75
C SER A 229 -0.85 0.76 23.64
N ILE A 230 -1.32 1.96 23.93
CA ILE A 230 -1.39 3.06 22.97
C ILE A 230 -0.68 4.27 23.56
N THR A 231 0.19 4.90 22.79
CA THR A 231 0.93 6.11 23.19
C THR A 231 0.73 7.22 22.16
N ALA A 232 0.46 8.42 22.65
CA ALA A 232 0.38 9.63 21.83
C ALA A 232 1.78 10.22 21.61
N TYR A 233 2.14 10.50 20.36
CA TYR A 233 3.23 11.39 19.99
C TYR A 233 2.69 12.66 19.32
N GLU A 234 3.55 13.62 19.01
CA GLU A 234 3.13 14.85 18.33
C GLU A 234 2.56 14.57 16.93
N LEU A 235 3.25 13.76 16.14
CA LEU A 235 2.90 13.47 14.74
C LEU A 235 2.27 12.09 14.52
N PHE A 236 2.36 11.20 15.50
CA PHE A 236 1.93 9.81 15.38
C PHE A 236 1.15 9.34 16.60
N ALA A 237 0.29 8.35 16.40
CA ALA A 237 -0.17 7.45 17.45
C ALA A 237 0.61 6.14 17.34
N ARG A 238 1.11 5.62 18.46
CA ARG A 238 1.83 4.34 18.52
C ARG A 238 0.97 3.29 19.22
N ILE A 239 0.76 2.15 18.57
CA ILE A 239 0.16 0.96 19.17
C ILE A 239 1.29 -0.05 19.40
N ASP A 240 1.52 -0.42 20.65
CA ASP A 240 2.50 -1.45 21.00
C ASP A 240 1.78 -2.77 21.34
N ILE A 241 2.19 -3.85 20.69
CA ILE A 241 1.82 -5.22 21.01
C ILE A 241 3.08 -5.90 21.59
N ALA A 242 3.10 -6.05 22.91
CA ALA A 242 4.19 -6.69 23.63
C ALA A 242 3.82 -8.13 24.01
N ASP A 243 4.70 -9.08 23.73
CA ASP A 243 4.53 -10.49 24.07
C ASP A 243 5.69 -10.99 24.94
N THR A 244 5.46 -12.06 25.70
CA THR A 244 6.47 -12.74 26.54
C THR A 244 6.97 -14.03 25.90
N GLY A 245 6.99 -14.10 24.56
CA GLY A 245 7.31 -15.30 23.81
C GLY A 245 8.79 -15.58 23.65
N ILE A 246 9.10 -16.45 22.67
CA ILE A 246 10.47 -16.93 22.39
C ILE A 246 11.46 -15.84 21.97
N GLY A 247 10.96 -14.66 21.60
CA GLY A 247 11.76 -13.57 21.06
C GLY A 247 12.30 -13.84 19.65
N ILE A 248 12.99 -12.84 19.11
CA ILE A 248 13.46 -12.79 17.72
C ILE A 248 14.91 -12.34 17.72
N ALA A 249 15.77 -13.07 17.01
CA ALA A 249 17.17 -12.70 16.84
C ALA A 249 17.31 -11.39 16.06
N GLU A 250 18.29 -10.56 16.42
CA GLU A 250 18.45 -9.20 15.87
C GLU A 250 18.64 -9.20 14.35
N GLU A 251 19.40 -10.16 13.83
CA GLU A 251 19.64 -10.39 12.41
C GLU A 251 18.38 -10.81 11.62
N GLU A 252 17.30 -11.14 12.30
CA GLU A 252 16.00 -11.50 11.72
C GLU A 252 15.00 -10.34 11.74
N HIS A 253 15.23 -9.26 12.51
CA HIS A 253 14.26 -8.16 12.69
C HIS A 253 13.79 -7.53 11.37
N ALA A 254 14.67 -7.43 10.38
CA ALA A 254 14.29 -6.97 9.04
C ALA A 254 13.58 -8.07 8.23
N LYS A 255 14.03 -9.32 8.36
CA LYS A 255 13.60 -10.47 7.54
C LYS A 255 12.22 -10.99 7.91
N ILE A 256 11.79 -10.86 9.17
CA ILE A 256 10.46 -11.32 9.63
C ILE A 256 9.30 -10.63 8.90
N PHE A 257 9.55 -9.50 8.27
CA PHE A 257 8.58 -8.78 7.45
C PHE A 257 8.69 -9.14 5.96
N SER A 258 9.54 -10.08 5.56
CA SER A 258 9.63 -10.56 4.18
C SER A 258 8.56 -11.63 3.91
N ARG A 259 8.10 -11.70 2.65
CA ARG A 259 7.16 -12.74 2.21
C ARG A 259 7.74 -14.13 2.44
N PHE A 260 6.90 -15.02 2.97
CA PHE A 260 7.22 -16.44 3.22
C PHE A 260 8.36 -16.68 4.20
N TYR A 261 8.85 -15.64 4.88
CA TYR A 261 9.91 -15.80 5.85
C TYR A 261 9.37 -16.41 7.13
N ARG A 262 10.11 -17.39 7.65
CA ARG A 262 9.88 -18.00 8.97
C ARG A 262 11.23 -18.16 9.66
N SER A 263 11.30 -17.74 10.92
CA SER A 263 12.50 -17.93 11.74
C SER A 263 12.78 -19.42 11.93
N GLN A 264 14.05 -19.79 12.00
CA GLN A 264 14.49 -21.17 12.26
C GLN A 264 13.94 -21.66 13.62
N ASN A 265 13.87 -20.76 14.61
CA ASN A 265 13.35 -21.03 15.96
C ASN A 265 11.82 -21.14 16.01
N ALA A 266 11.14 -20.98 14.87
CA ALA A 266 9.69 -20.98 14.73
C ALA A 266 9.19 -22.05 13.72
N GLN A 267 10.06 -22.97 13.28
CA GLN A 267 9.70 -23.98 12.28
C GLN A 267 8.65 -24.99 12.79
N ASP A 268 8.67 -25.30 14.08
CA ASP A 268 7.74 -26.18 14.77
C ASP A 268 6.32 -25.57 14.90
N LYS A 269 6.18 -24.25 14.76
CA LYS A 269 4.90 -23.55 14.85
C LYS A 269 4.29 -23.32 13.48
N GLU A 270 3.03 -23.74 13.33
CA GLU A 270 1.99 -23.25 12.42
C GLU A 270 2.37 -22.18 11.37
N GLY A 271 2.07 -22.28 10.07
CA GLY A 271 1.83 -21.08 9.25
C GLY A 271 2.90 -20.66 8.24
N VAL A 272 2.56 -19.62 7.48
CA VAL A 272 3.04 -19.42 6.10
C VAL A 272 4.05 -18.27 5.94
N GLY A 273 4.10 -17.32 6.89
CA GLY A 273 5.01 -16.17 6.81
C GLY A 273 4.50 -15.01 5.94
N ILE A 274 3.18 -14.81 5.87
CA ILE A 274 2.57 -13.68 5.12
C ILE A 274 2.03 -12.60 6.05
N GLY A 275 1.54 -12.95 7.25
CA GLY A 275 0.81 -12.02 8.13
C GLY A 275 1.58 -10.76 8.52
N LEU A 276 2.86 -10.87 8.89
CA LEU A 276 3.69 -9.71 9.25
C LEU A 276 3.97 -8.81 8.04
N TYR A 277 4.17 -9.39 6.87
CA TYR A 277 4.34 -8.62 5.64
C TYR A 277 3.05 -7.86 5.29
N LEU A 278 1.89 -8.54 5.32
CA LEU A 278 0.60 -7.90 5.08
C LEU A 278 0.34 -6.74 6.06
N ALA A 279 0.62 -6.96 7.36
CA ALA A 279 0.49 -5.90 8.37
C ALA A 279 1.37 -4.69 8.03
N ARG A 280 2.63 -4.91 7.61
CA ARG A 280 3.54 -3.85 7.19
C ARG A 280 3.03 -3.11 5.96
N GLU A 281 2.56 -3.82 4.93
CA GLU A 281 2.08 -3.17 3.70
C GLU A 281 0.81 -2.33 3.94
N ILE A 282 -0.09 -2.81 4.81
CA ILE A 282 -1.26 -2.02 5.24
C ILE A 282 -0.81 -0.73 5.91
N VAL A 283 0.02 -0.83 6.95
CA VAL A 283 0.45 0.34 7.74
C VAL A 283 1.25 1.32 6.88
N ASN A 284 2.12 0.83 6.00
CA ASN A 284 2.85 1.65 5.04
C ASN A 284 1.90 2.38 4.08
N GLY A 285 0.87 1.70 3.59
CA GLY A 285 -0.14 2.28 2.71
C GLY A 285 -0.99 3.37 3.37
N GLU A 286 -1.04 3.39 4.71
CA GLU A 286 -1.66 4.46 5.52
C GLU A 286 -0.68 5.59 5.88
N GLY A 287 0.56 5.54 5.37
CA GLY A 287 1.62 6.51 5.69
C GLY A 287 2.30 6.28 7.05
N GLY A 288 2.03 5.14 7.69
CA GLY A 288 2.64 4.70 8.93
C GLY A 288 3.86 3.81 8.73
N TYR A 289 4.36 3.21 9.81
CA TYR A 289 5.37 2.15 9.75
C TYR A 289 5.30 1.22 10.97
N ILE A 290 5.94 0.04 10.87
CA ILE A 290 6.05 -0.95 11.96
C ILE A 290 7.51 -1.16 12.35
N LYS A 291 7.79 -1.07 13.65
CA LYS A 291 9.07 -1.43 14.26
C LYS A 291 8.92 -2.69 15.13
N VAL A 292 9.98 -3.48 15.22
CA VAL A 292 10.11 -4.56 16.20
C VAL A 292 11.27 -4.26 17.15
N THR A 293 11.10 -4.58 18.43
CA THR A 293 12.18 -4.64 19.41
C THR A 293 12.06 -5.97 20.13
N SER A 294 13.10 -6.81 20.07
CA SER A 294 13.06 -8.16 20.64
C SER A 294 14.45 -8.69 20.90
N SER A 295 14.55 -9.61 21.86
CA SER A 295 15.74 -10.44 22.07
C SER A 295 15.29 -11.86 22.40
N ILE A 296 16.11 -12.84 22.03
CA ILE A 296 15.81 -14.26 22.25
C ILE A 296 15.54 -14.51 23.74
N GLY A 297 14.41 -15.15 24.04
CA GLY A 297 13.97 -15.51 25.40
C GLY A 297 13.27 -14.40 26.19
N ASN A 298 13.21 -13.16 25.66
CA ASN A 298 12.59 -12.01 26.35
C ASN A 298 11.35 -11.47 25.64
N GLY A 299 10.75 -12.25 24.73
CA GLY A 299 9.59 -11.82 23.95
C GLY A 299 9.90 -10.75 22.89
N ALA A 300 8.85 -10.17 22.33
CA ALA A 300 8.94 -9.11 21.32
C ALA A 300 7.93 -7.98 21.57
N VAL A 301 8.29 -6.78 21.11
CA VAL A 301 7.39 -5.63 21.05
C VAL A 301 7.28 -5.18 19.61
N PHE A 302 6.10 -5.33 19.02
CA PHE A 302 5.75 -4.77 17.73
C PHE A 302 5.07 -3.42 17.92
N SER A 303 5.69 -2.36 17.42
CA SER A 303 5.20 -0.99 17.52
C SER A 303 4.69 -0.52 16.16
N VAL A 304 3.39 -0.27 16.05
CA VAL A 304 2.71 0.31 14.88
C VAL A 304 2.60 1.81 15.07
N PHE A 305 3.15 2.58 14.13
CA PHE A 305 3.08 4.04 14.12
C PHE A 305 2.11 4.48 13.02
N LEU A 306 1.06 5.20 13.40
CA LEU A 306 0.04 5.75 12.49
C LEU A 306 0.08 7.28 12.55
N PRO A 307 -0.02 7.99 11.41
CA PRO A 307 -0.10 9.45 11.41
C PRO A 307 -1.30 9.94 12.23
N LYS A 308 -1.16 11.10 12.88
CA LYS A 308 -2.28 11.76 13.56
C LYS A 308 -3.19 12.54 12.63
#